data_AF-A0A8T6IKB1-F1
#
_entry.id   AF-A0A8T6IKB1-F1
#
_cell.length_a   1.000
_cell.length_b   1.000
_cell.length_c   1.000
_cell.angle_alpha   90.00
_cell.angle_beta   90.00
_cell.angle_gamma   90.00
#
_symmetry.space_group_name_H-M   'P 1'
#
loop_
_entity.id
_entity.type
_entity.pdbx_description
1 polymer ?
#
loop_
_entity_poly.entity_id
_entity_poly.type
_entity_poly.pdbx_seq_one_letter_code
_entity_poly.pdbx_strand_id
1 'polypeptide(L)'
;MAALFVASATAQPTEREFPDAWYEAPKTASEIGLTSFSGSPFLEGRGLPPVEERLPDDPVVIQPYESIGKYGGKARLTLWDSWQVY
;
A
#
# COMPACT_ATOMS: atom_id res chain seq x y z
N MET A 1 -5.97 -28.32 -44.08
CA MET A 1 -5.67 -27.08 -43.32
C MET A 1 -6.94 -26.67 -42.61
N ALA A 2 -6.95 -26.67 -41.27
CA ALA A 2 -8.07 -26.17 -40.47
C ALA A 2 -7.49 -25.16 -39.49
N ALA A 3 -7.96 -23.92 -39.59
CA ALA A 3 -7.44 -22.77 -38.86
C ALA A 3 -7.78 -22.87 -37.37
N LEU A 4 -6.76 -22.70 -36.53
CA LEU A 4 -6.89 -22.57 -35.08
C LEU A 4 -7.48 -21.18 -34.79
N PHE A 5 -8.70 -21.11 -34.27
CA PHE A 5 -9.22 -19.87 -33.71
C PHE A 5 -8.51 -19.61 -32.38
N VAL A 6 -7.54 -18.68 -32.39
CA VAL A 6 -7.00 -18.11 -31.16
C VAL A 6 -8.06 -17.13 -30.65
N ALA A 7 -8.75 -17.50 -29.58
CA ALA A 7 -9.60 -16.58 -28.84
C ALA A 7 -8.70 -15.49 -28.23
N SER A 8 -8.68 -14.33 -28.87
CA SER A 8 -8.10 -13.12 -28.29
C SER A 8 -9.05 -12.68 -27.17
N ALA A 9 -8.67 -12.92 -25.92
CA ALA A 9 -9.39 -12.42 -24.76
C ALA A 9 -9.27 -10.89 -24.77
N THR A 10 -10.34 -10.21 -25.18
CA THR A 10 -10.43 -8.76 -25.11
C THR A 10 -10.44 -8.33 -23.64
N ALA A 11 -9.34 -7.75 -23.18
CA ALA A 11 -9.23 -7.13 -21.87
C ALA A 11 -10.38 -6.12 -21.68
N GLN A 12 -11.21 -6.36 -20.67
CA GLN A 12 -12.24 -5.42 -20.25
C GLN A 12 -11.56 -4.33 -19.41
N PRO A 13 -11.75 -3.03 -19.70
CA PRO A 13 -11.21 -1.98 -18.85
C PRO A 13 -12.08 -1.86 -17.59
N THR A 14 -11.54 -2.17 -16.41
CA THR A 14 -12.28 -2.06 -15.14
C THR A 14 -11.79 -0.85 -14.33
N GLU A 15 -12.34 0.32 -14.67
CA GLU A 15 -12.66 1.57 -13.95
C GLU A 15 -11.89 2.10 -12.71
N ARG A 16 -10.92 1.39 -12.11
CA ARG A 16 -9.89 1.99 -11.23
C ARG A 16 -8.77 0.96 -11.04
N GLU A 17 -7.82 0.98 -11.96
CA GLU A 17 -6.67 0.07 -11.96
C GLU A 17 -5.80 0.38 -10.73
N PHE A 18 -5.63 -0.61 -9.85
CA PHE A 18 -4.61 -0.55 -8.81
C PHE A 18 -3.22 -0.55 -9.45
N PRO A 19 -2.21 0.07 -8.82
CA PRO A 19 -0.86 0.03 -9.37
C PRO A 19 -0.39 -1.41 -9.59
N ASP A 20 0.15 -1.71 -10.78
CA ASP A 20 0.63 -3.06 -11.13
C ASP A 20 1.58 -3.64 -10.09
N ALA A 21 2.40 -2.78 -9.47
CA ALA A 21 3.34 -3.15 -8.41
C ALA A 21 2.68 -3.80 -7.17
N TRP A 22 1.36 -3.70 -7.01
CA TRP A 22 0.63 -4.33 -5.90
C TRP A 22 0.36 -5.83 -6.14
N TYR A 23 0.43 -6.28 -7.39
CA TYR A 23 0.26 -7.69 -7.76
C TYR A 23 1.58 -8.47 -7.78
N GLU A 24 2.70 -7.77 -7.64
CA GLU A 24 4.04 -8.34 -7.57
C GLU A 24 4.53 -8.36 -6.12
N ALA A 25 5.63 -9.08 -5.87
CA ALA A 25 6.30 -9.03 -4.57
C ALA A 25 6.77 -7.57 -4.28
N PRO A 26 6.49 -7.01 -3.09
CA PRO A 26 6.89 -5.65 -2.78
C PRO A 26 8.41 -5.56 -2.69
N LYS A 27 8.96 -4.51 -3.32
CA LYS A 27 10.39 -4.23 -3.26
C LYS A 27 10.78 -3.68 -1.90
N THR A 28 12.02 -3.90 -1.51
CA THR A 28 12.58 -3.31 -0.29
C THR A 28 13.15 -1.92 -0.54
N ALA A 29 13.44 -1.17 0.52
CA ALA A 29 13.99 0.17 0.44
C ALA A 29 15.37 0.17 -0.22
N SER A 30 16.20 -0.83 0.07
CA SER A 30 17.54 -0.96 -0.52
C SER A 30 17.48 -1.19 -2.04
N GLU A 31 16.53 -1.99 -2.53
CA GLU A 31 16.34 -2.28 -3.96
C GLU A 31 15.96 -1.05 -4.80
N ILE A 32 15.34 -0.05 -4.17
CA ILE A 32 14.92 1.18 -4.85
C ILE A 32 15.70 2.43 -4.39
N GLY A 33 16.72 2.25 -3.56
CA GLY A 33 17.63 3.33 -3.12
C GLY A 33 17.04 4.31 -2.10
N LEU A 34 16.04 3.91 -1.30
CA LEU A 34 15.55 4.72 -0.19
C LEU A 34 16.42 4.54 1.05
N THR A 35 16.87 5.65 1.62
CA THR A 35 17.83 5.69 2.75
C THR A 35 17.38 6.52 3.94
N SER A 36 16.22 7.18 3.83
CA SER A 36 15.66 8.04 4.89
C SER A 36 14.18 7.74 5.08
N PHE A 37 13.75 7.76 6.33
CA PHE A 37 12.38 7.44 6.72
C PHE A 37 11.82 8.54 7.60
N SER A 38 10.51 8.79 7.49
CA SER A 38 9.82 9.74 8.34
C SER A 38 8.72 9.03 9.12
N GLY A 39 8.39 9.58 10.29
CA GLY A 39 7.34 9.09 11.17
C GLY A 39 6.21 10.12 11.31
N SER A 40 5.06 9.66 11.78
CA SER A 40 3.95 10.55 12.09
C SER A 40 4.31 11.48 13.27
N PRO A 41 4.07 12.81 13.17
CA PRO A 41 4.28 13.73 14.29
C PRO A 41 3.47 13.37 15.54
N PHE A 42 2.38 12.62 15.37
CA PHE A 42 1.58 12.12 16.49
C PHE A 42 2.39 11.21 17.44
N LEU A 43 3.45 10.56 16.95
CA LEU A 43 4.29 9.65 17.73
C LEU A 43 5.41 10.36 18.50
N GLU A 44 5.68 11.63 18.19
CA GLU A 44 6.72 12.41 18.87
C GLU A 44 6.41 12.59 20.36
N GLY A 45 7.43 12.54 21.21
CA GLY A 45 7.29 12.72 22.66
C GLY A 45 6.60 11.57 23.40
N ARG A 46 6.28 10.46 22.74
CA ARG A 46 5.63 9.28 23.36
C ARG A 46 6.59 8.25 23.96
N GLY A 47 7.88 8.59 24.11
CA GLY A 47 8.89 7.68 24.65
C GLY A 47 9.18 6.46 23.77
N LEU A 48 8.90 6.55 22.46
CA LEU A 48 9.22 5.50 21.49
C LEU A 48 10.65 5.69 20.94
N PRO A 49 11.35 4.60 20.56
CA PRO A 49 12.59 4.70 19.79
C PRO A 49 12.39 5.49 18.47
N PRO A 50 13.47 6.03 17.89
CA PRO A 50 13.41 6.72 16.60
C PRO A 50 12.88 5.79 15.48
N VAL A 51 12.45 6.36 14.36
CA VAL A 51 11.77 5.59 13.30
C VAL A 51 12.69 4.54 12.68
N GLU A 52 13.97 4.87 12.55
CA GLU A 52 15.02 4.00 12.00
C GLU A 52 15.22 2.74 12.86
N GLU A 53 15.16 2.86 14.19
CA GLU A 53 15.29 1.72 15.10
C GLU A 53 14.03 0.85 15.18
N ARG A 54 12.87 1.39 14.80
CA ARG A 54 11.59 0.66 14.82
C ARG A 54 11.33 -0.12 13.53
N LEU A 55 11.92 0.31 12.43
CA LEU A 55 11.81 -0.38 11.15
C LEU A 55 12.77 -1.58 11.10
N PRO A 56 12.46 -2.63 10.33
CA PRO A 56 13.46 -3.63 9.94
C PRO A 56 14.61 -2.97 9.18
N ASP A 57 15.78 -3.62 9.15
CA ASP A 57 16.97 -3.13 8.45
C ASP A 57 16.70 -2.78 6.98
N ASP A 58 15.82 -3.55 6.32
CA ASP A 58 15.40 -3.30 4.93
C ASP A 58 13.87 -3.38 4.79
N PRO A 59 13.13 -2.27 5.00
CA PRO A 59 11.68 -2.27 5.01
C PRO A 59 11.11 -2.41 3.59
N VAL A 60 9.97 -3.08 3.46
CA VAL A 60 9.21 -3.13 2.20
C VAL A 60 8.61 -1.76 1.88
N VAL A 61 8.52 -1.45 0.59
CA VAL A 61 8.00 -0.18 0.09
C VAL A 61 6.74 -0.42 -0.74
N ILE A 62 5.70 0.36 -0.45
CA ILE A 62 4.40 0.25 -1.14
C ILE A 62 4.20 1.48 -2.01
N GLN A 63 3.87 1.27 -3.29
CA GLN A 63 3.51 2.34 -4.21
C GLN A 63 2.16 2.95 -3.80
N PRO A 64 2.02 4.28 -3.69
CA PRO A 64 0.73 4.90 -3.43
C PRO A 64 -0.27 4.64 -4.56
N TYR A 65 -1.56 4.54 -4.21
CA TYR A 65 -2.65 4.38 -5.19
C TYR A 65 -2.80 5.61 -6.10
N GLU A 66 -2.80 6.80 -5.51
CA GLU A 66 -3.01 8.06 -6.22
C GLU A 66 -1.83 9.02 -6.02
N SER A 67 -1.48 9.35 -4.78
CA SER A 67 -0.37 10.26 -4.46
C SER A 67 0.22 9.96 -3.07
N ILE A 68 1.39 10.54 -2.77
CA ILE A 68 2.03 10.42 -1.46
C ILE A 68 1.10 11.02 -0.39
N GLY A 69 0.77 10.20 0.61
CA GLY A 69 -0.12 10.59 1.71
C GLY A 69 0.51 11.59 2.68
N LYS A 70 -0.33 12.15 3.56
CA LYS A 70 0.09 12.99 4.69
C LYS A 70 -0.29 12.29 5.99
N TYR A 71 0.57 12.36 7.01
CA TYR A 71 0.26 11.81 8.32
C TYR A 71 -0.91 12.55 9.00
N GLY A 72 -1.76 11.80 9.70
CA GLY A 72 -2.80 12.34 10.57
C GLY A 72 -4.23 11.98 10.15
N GLY A 73 -5.19 12.68 10.75
CA GLY A 73 -6.63 12.42 10.57
C GLY A 73 -7.18 11.32 11.50
N LYS A 74 -8.48 11.04 11.36
CA LYS A 74 -9.19 9.95 12.03
C LYS A 74 -10.13 9.29 11.03
N ALA A 75 -9.93 8.00 10.74
CA ALA A 75 -10.86 7.24 9.91
C ALA A 75 -12.11 6.89 10.74
N ARG A 76 -13.28 7.41 10.35
CA ARG A 76 -14.56 7.01 10.93
C ARG A 76 -15.15 5.89 10.09
N LEU A 77 -14.93 4.66 10.52
CA LEU A 77 -15.46 3.47 9.87
C LEU A 77 -16.78 3.09 10.54
N THR A 78 -17.86 3.04 9.77
CA THR A 78 -19.12 2.44 10.22
C THR A 78 -19.14 1.02 9.69
N LEU A 79 -18.96 0.05 10.58
CA LEU A 79 -19.11 -1.36 10.23
C LEU A 79 -20.61 -1.68 10.22
N TRP A 80 -21.05 -2.38 9.18
CA TRP A 80 -22.47 -2.64 8.90
C TRP A 80 -23.21 -3.36 10.05
N ASP A 81 -22.50 -4.09 10.91
CA ASP A 81 -23.04 -4.82 12.07
C ASP A 81 -22.91 -4.10 13.42
N SER A 82 -22.72 -2.77 13.45
CA SER A 82 -22.54 -2.01 14.70
C SER A 82 -23.76 -2.01 15.66
N TRP A 83 -24.84 -2.73 15.34
CA TRP A 83 -26.04 -2.90 16.17
C TRP A 83 -26.03 -4.19 17.02
N GLN A 84 -25.04 -5.08 16.86
CA GLN A 84 -24.87 -6.31 17.67
C GLN A 84 -24.06 -6.08 18.99
N VAL A 85 -23.71 -4.84 19.29
CA VAL A 85 -22.98 -4.43 20.52
C VAL A 85 -23.89 -3.64 21.46
N TYR A 86 -25.02 -4.24 21.85
CA TYR A 86 -25.80 -3.87 23.05
C TYR A 86 -26.57 -5.08 23.57
#